data_AF-A0A354CN43-F1
#
_entry.id   AF-A0A354CN43-F1
#
_cell.length_a   1.000
_cell.length_b   1.000
_cell.length_c   1.000
_cell.angle_alpha   90.00
_cell.angle_beta   90.00
_cell.angle_gamma   90.00
#
_symmetry.space_group_name_H-M   'P 1'
#
loop_
_entity.id
_entity.type
_entity.pdbx_description
1 polymer ?
#
loop_
_entity_poly.entity_id
_entity_poly.type
_entity_poly.pdbx_seq_one_letter_code
_entity_poly.pdbx_strand_id
1 'polypeptide(L)'
;VNKLNWGQVTEYPYKIDDSIQVETTHGQFYQLNLEHIPTYDLDGNEVAGAYNNDVTVWYTLGADGGSNARYFNNCGQDAVNNYYIYSKGNVTYTSAGHSKIESDGPEMQLFVNTLVRSIIVATTPPEVKILNGIAVEDNKYDIIGRSVKTAEDGTVSPDNTIPLKFKVTDEDIAAGDTFAKAKIYIDANDNGTYDAGETILKDYGRTLQNEMEYDEDLLVLATVAGVQTEVLNLYTSNRLKIGIEVMDSSKAVGQAFGLYIRRNYFELD
;
A
#
# COMPACT_ATOMS: atom_id res chain seq x y z
N VAL A 1 -26.26 -18.68 4.06
CA VAL A 1 -25.56 -17.63 3.26
C VAL A 1 -25.07 -18.23 1.97
N ASN A 2 -24.89 -17.41 0.93
CA ASN A 2 -24.45 -17.82 -0.40
C ASN A 2 -23.17 -17.08 -0.79
N LYS A 3 -22.21 -17.79 -1.39
CA LYS A 3 -20.96 -17.22 -1.88
C LYS A 3 -21.23 -16.30 -3.06
N LEU A 4 -20.49 -15.19 -3.10
CA LEU A 4 -20.52 -14.23 -4.20
C LEU A 4 -19.17 -14.16 -4.92
N ASN A 5 -18.07 -14.08 -4.18
CA ASN A 5 -16.71 -14.01 -4.71
C ASN A 5 -15.84 -15.13 -4.15
N TRP A 6 -14.86 -15.58 -4.94
CA TRP A 6 -13.87 -16.58 -4.54
C TRP A 6 -12.61 -15.91 -4.00
N GLY A 7 -12.02 -16.46 -2.94
CA GLY A 7 -10.72 -16.01 -2.42
C GLY A 7 -10.41 -16.54 -1.02
N GLN A 8 -9.54 -15.84 -0.29
CA GLN A 8 -9.05 -16.32 1.02
C GLN A 8 -10.19 -16.62 2.01
N VAL A 9 -11.25 -15.81 2.05
CA VAL A 9 -12.43 -16.05 2.92
C VAL A 9 -13.11 -17.39 2.60
N THR A 10 -13.10 -17.85 1.34
CA THR A 10 -13.83 -19.03 0.90
C THR A 10 -12.96 -20.29 0.83
N GLU A 11 -11.65 -20.14 0.77
CA GLU A 11 -10.72 -21.26 0.50
C GLU A 11 -9.73 -21.56 1.63
N TYR A 12 -9.50 -20.65 2.60
CA TYR A 12 -8.43 -20.85 3.59
C TYR A 12 -8.78 -20.36 5.01
N PRO A 13 -8.45 -21.13 6.06
CA PRO A 13 -7.84 -22.48 6.03
C PRO A 13 -8.79 -23.61 5.62
N TYR A 14 -10.09 -23.35 5.63
CA TYR A 14 -11.10 -24.32 5.22
C TYR A 14 -11.67 -23.97 3.85
N LYS A 15 -11.94 -25.00 3.05
CA LYS A 15 -12.72 -24.82 1.84
C LYS A 15 -14.21 -24.78 2.20
N ILE A 16 -14.86 -23.66 1.92
CA ILE A 16 -16.27 -23.41 2.26
C ILE A 16 -17.13 -23.58 1.02
N ASP A 17 -18.25 -24.27 1.18
CA ASP A 17 -19.21 -24.49 0.10
C ASP A 17 -19.88 -23.18 -0.36
N ASP A 18 -20.44 -23.23 -1.57
CA ASP A 18 -21.13 -22.10 -2.19
C ASP A 18 -22.37 -21.66 -1.41
N SER A 19 -23.02 -22.57 -0.70
CA SER A 19 -24.15 -22.27 0.18
C SER A 19 -23.99 -23.03 1.47
N ILE A 20 -23.99 -22.30 2.58
CA ILE A 20 -23.91 -22.88 3.92
C ILE A 20 -25.04 -22.35 4.79
N GLN A 21 -25.49 -23.17 5.73
CA GLN A 21 -26.39 -22.72 6.78
C GLN A 21 -25.57 -21.97 7.84
N VAL A 22 -26.13 -20.87 8.31
CA VAL A 22 -25.58 -20.05 9.40
C VAL A 22 -26.69 -19.84 10.41
N GLU A 23 -26.32 -19.53 11.64
CA GLU A 23 -27.27 -19.18 12.67
C GLU A 23 -28.05 -17.91 12.33
N THR A 24 -29.21 -17.76 12.97
CA THR A 24 -30.09 -16.61 12.73
C THR A 24 -29.33 -15.30 12.98
N THR A 25 -29.32 -14.43 11.97
CA THR A 25 -28.71 -13.10 12.01
C THR A 25 -29.66 -12.06 11.42
N HIS A 26 -29.26 -10.79 11.47
CA HIS A 26 -30.07 -9.68 10.95
C HIS A 26 -29.65 -9.27 9.53
N GLY A 27 -30.62 -8.76 8.78
CA GLY A 27 -30.34 -7.95 7.61
C GLY A 27 -29.62 -6.66 8.00
N GLN A 28 -28.83 -6.11 7.08
CA GLN A 28 -27.99 -4.96 7.35
C GLN A 28 -28.78 -3.65 7.22
N PHE A 29 -28.45 -2.67 8.06
CA PHE A 29 -29.17 -1.38 8.11
C PHE A 29 -28.71 -0.39 7.04
N TYR A 30 -27.51 -0.58 6.50
CA TYR A 30 -26.90 0.33 5.53
C TYR A 30 -26.54 -0.40 4.25
N GLN A 31 -26.67 0.31 3.14
CA GLN A 31 -26.21 -0.16 1.84
C GLN A 31 -24.70 -0.03 1.74
N LEU A 32 -24.03 -1.03 1.16
CA LEU A 32 -22.63 -0.87 0.78
C LEU A 32 -22.55 0.11 -0.38
N ASN A 33 -21.65 1.08 -0.27
CA ASN A 33 -21.24 1.83 -1.43
C ASN A 33 -20.32 0.93 -2.27
N LEU A 34 -20.82 0.43 -3.40
CA LEU A 34 -20.01 -0.33 -4.36
C LEU A 34 -19.56 0.54 -5.54
N GLU A 35 -19.89 1.85 -5.50
CA GLU A 35 -19.49 2.76 -6.56
C GLU A 35 -17.98 2.98 -6.53
N HIS A 36 -17.46 3.11 -7.74
CA HIS A 36 -16.08 3.47 -7.98
C HIS A 36 -15.82 4.90 -7.50
N ILE A 37 -14.99 5.08 -6.47
CA ILE A 37 -14.60 6.40 -5.98
C ILE A 37 -13.20 6.71 -6.51
N PRO A 38 -13.05 7.66 -7.46
CA PRO A 38 -11.75 8.05 -7.98
C PRO A 38 -10.89 8.67 -6.88
N THR A 39 -9.60 8.35 -6.91
CA THR A 39 -8.59 9.05 -6.11
C THR A 39 -8.12 10.27 -6.88
N TYR A 40 -7.85 11.36 -6.16
CA TYR A 40 -7.25 12.57 -6.72
C TYR A 40 -5.84 12.77 -6.18
N ASP A 41 -4.92 13.20 -7.04
CA ASP A 41 -3.58 13.64 -6.64
C ASP A 41 -3.61 14.98 -5.89
N LEU A 42 -2.45 15.44 -5.42
CA LEU A 42 -2.32 16.72 -4.70
C LEU A 42 -2.71 17.94 -5.56
N ASP A 43 -2.68 17.80 -6.88
CA ASP A 43 -3.04 18.83 -7.84
C ASP A 43 -4.52 18.75 -8.26
N GLY A 44 -5.27 17.78 -7.72
CA GLY A 44 -6.69 17.58 -7.96
C GLY A 44 -7.02 16.80 -9.23
N ASN A 45 -6.05 16.15 -9.87
CA ASN A 45 -6.29 15.30 -11.03
C ASN A 45 -6.65 13.88 -10.59
N GLU A 46 -7.60 13.25 -11.28
CA GLU A 46 -7.92 11.84 -11.06
C GLU A 46 -6.70 10.97 -11.36
N VAL A 47 -6.33 10.15 -10.40
CA VAL A 47 -5.25 9.18 -10.52
C VAL A 47 -5.80 7.94 -11.20
N ALA A 48 -5.51 7.81 -12.50
CA ALA A 48 -5.92 6.64 -13.27
C ALA A 48 -5.36 5.35 -12.63
N GLY A 49 -6.26 4.48 -12.17
CA GLY A 49 -5.91 3.21 -11.54
C GLY A 49 -5.93 3.22 -10.00
N ALA A 50 -6.07 4.38 -9.34
CA ALA A 50 -6.15 4.47 -7.88
C ALA A 50 -7.57 4.80 -7.42
N TYR A 51 -8.15 3.94 -6.57
CA TYR A 51 -9.56 3.98 -6.20
C TYR A 51 -9.75 3.84 -4.69
N ASN A 52 -10.59 4.69 -4.09
CA ASN A 52 -10.83 4.74 -2.64
C ASN A 52 -12.09 3.95 -2.23
N ASN A 53 -12.40 2.83 -2.88
CA ASN A 53 -13.57 2.04 -2.49
C ASN A 53 -13.53 0.58 -2.92
N ASP A 54 -12.47 -0.14 -2.55
CA ASP A 54 -12.32 -1.56 -2.84
C ASP A 54 -13.15 -2.42 -1.88
N VAL A 55 -14.47 -2.38 -2.08
CA VAL A 55 -15.42 -3.21 -1.35
C VAL A 55 -15.59 -4.54 -2.09
N THR A 56 -15.18 -5.62 -1.43
CA THR A 56 -15.41 -6.99 -1.92
C THR A 56 -16.39 -7.71 -1.02
N VAL A 57 -17.54 -8.10 -1.55
CA VAL A 57 -18.53 -8.90 -0.84
C VAL A 57 -18.24 -10.38 -1.06
N TRP A 58 -18.07 -11.16 0.01
CA TRP A 58 -17.66 -12.56 -0.05
C TRP A 58 -18.86 -13.50 0.01
N TYR A 59 -19.76 -13.24 0.96
CA TYR A 59 -21.00 -13.99 1.17
C TYR A 59 -22.18 -13.05 1.35
N THR A 60 -23.33 -13.44 0.81
CA THR A 60 -24.62 -12.77 1.03
C THR A 60 -25.55 -13.60 1.90
N LEU A 61 -26.42 -12.94 2.63
CA LEU A 61 -27.55 -13.54 3.34
C LEU A 61 -28.43 -14.26 2.33
N GLY A 62 -28.62 -15.56 2.57
CA GLY A 62 -29.59 -16.36 1.85
C GLY A 62 -30.96 -16.24 2.52
N ALA A 63 -32.03 -16.46 1.76
CA ALA A 63 -33.36 -16.50 2.34
C ALA A 63 -33.50 -17.69 3.30
N ASP A 64 -34.18 -17.46 4.42
CA ASP A 64 -34.73 -18.51 5.24
C ASP A 64 -36.23 -18.28 5.45
N GLY A 65 -36.99 -19.36 5.63
CA GLY A 65 -38.45 -19.47 5.51
C GLY A 65 -39.31 -18.74 6.55
N GLY A 66 -39.06 -17.44 6.78
CA GLY A 66 -39.84 -16.55 7.66
C GLY A 66 -40.60 -15.42 6.93
N SER A 67 -41.21 -14.51 7.69
CA SER A 67 -42.08 -13.42 7.16
C SER A 67 -41.39 -12.48 6.17
N ASN A 68 -40.05 -12.37 6.23
CA ASN A 68 -39.21 -11.57 5.33
C ASN A 68 -38.51 -12.41 4.25
N ALA A 69 -38.78 -13.72 4.16
CA ALA A 69 -38.18 -14.62 3.17
C ALA A 69 -38.36 -14.09 1.74
N ARG A 70 -39.48 -13.42 1.45
CA ARG A 70 -39.78 -12.89 0.12
C ARG A 70 -38.78 -11.84 -0.36
N TYR A 71 -38.23 -11.02 0.54
CA TYR A 71 -37.20 -10.04 0.18
C TYR A 71 -35.93 -10.79 -0.22
N PHE A 72 -35.34 -11.56 0.70
CA PHE A 72 -34.11 -12.33 0.45
C PHE A 72 -34.25 -13.40 -0.64
N ASN A 73 -35.44 -13.97 -0.88
CA ASN A 73 -35.68 -14.91 -1.97
C ASN A 73 -35.56 -14.22 -3.34
N ASN A 74 -35.95 -12.95 -3.42
CA ASN A 74 -35.94 -12.18 -4.66
C ASN A 74 -34.60 -11.46 -4.88
N CYS A 75 -33.85 -11.17 -3.81
CA CYS A 75 -32.59 -10.42 -3.88
C CYS A 75 -31.40 -11.08 -3.16
N GLY A 76 -31.40 -12.39 -2.89
CA GLY A 76 -30.43 -13.04 -1.99
C GLY A 76 -28.96 -13.02 -2.40
N GLN A 77 -28.62 -12.55 -3.61
CA GLN A 77 -27.24 -12.26 -4.04
C GLN A 77 -27.01 -10.78 -4.37
N ASP A 78 -27.89 -9.90 -3.86
CA ASP A 78 -27.70 -8.46 -3.87
C ASP A 78 -26.58 -8.09 -2.89
N ALA A 79 -25.41 -7.81 -3.46
CA ALA A 79 -24.21 -7.45 -2.72
C ALA A 79 -24.36 -6.13 -1.93
N VAL A 80 -25.22 -5.22 -2.39
CA VAL A 80 -25.41 -3.89 -1.78
C VAL A 80 -26.23 -4.00 -0.50
N ASN A 81 -27.27 -4.84 -0.50
CA ASN A 81 -28.27 -4.90 0.56
C ASN A 81 -28.17 -6.14 1.46
N ASN A 82 -27.66 -7.27 0.95
CA ASN A 82 -27.72 -8.56 1.61
C ASN A 82 -26.34 -9.12 1.94
N TYR A 83 -25.34 -8.30 2.18
CA TYR A 83 -24.00 -8.79 2.55
C TYR A 83 -24.00 -9.43 3.94
N TYR A 84 -23.31 -10.58 4.04
CA TYR A 84 -23.02 -11.26 5.31
C TYR A 84 -21.56 -11.06 5.72
N ILE A 85 -20.63 -11.26 4.78
CA ILE A 85 -19.21 -10.94 4.93
C ILE A 85 -18.78 -10.07 3.76
N TYR A 86 -18.12 -8.95 4.06
CA TYR A 86 -17.47 -8.10 3.07
C TYR A 86 -16.15 -7.57 3.61
N SER A 87 -15.29 -7.12 2.72
CA SER A 87 -14.07 -6.42 3.06
C SER A 87 -14.00 -5.08 2.38
N LYS A 88 -13.40 -4.09 3.05
CA LYS A 88 -13.01 -2.80 2.48
C LYS A 88 -11.54 -2.59 2.82
N GLY A 89 -10.66 -2.68 1.82
CA GLY A 89 -9.21 -2.74 2.04
C GLY A 89 -8.84 -3.88 2.99
N ASN A 90 -8.06 -3.57 4.03
CA ASN A 90 -7.66 -4.50 5.07
C ASN A 90 -8.74 -4.85 6.12
N VAL A 91 -9.85 -4.12 6.17
CA VAL A 91 -10.89 -4.40 7.16
C VAL A 91 -11.87 -5.43 6.61
N THR A 92 -12.06 -6.54 7.35
CA THR A 92 -13.10 -7.54 7.06
C THR A 92 -14.22 -7.42 8.07
N TYR A 93 -15.46 -7.34 7.58
CA TYR A 93 -16.67 -7.30 8.39
C TYR A 93 -17.43 -8.61 8.24
N THR A 94 -18.02 -9.09 9.34
CA THR A 94 -18.85 -10.29 9.35
C THR A 94 -20.07 -10.08 10.23
N SER A 95 -21.20 -10.66 9.81
CA SER A 95 -22.46 -10.67 10.58
C SER A 95 -22.60 -11.92 11.45
N ALA A 96 -21.54 -12.73 11.53
CA ALA A 96 -21.47 -13.88 12.42
C ALA A 96 -21.63 -13.46 13.89
N GLY A 97 -22.27 -14.30 14.70
CA GLY A 97 -22.36 -14.10 16.15
C GLY A 97 -23.50 -13.22 16.64
N HIS A 98 -24.46 -12.82 15.80
CA HIS A 98 -25.73 -12.24 16.27
C HIS A 98 -26.46 -13.22 17.21
N SER A 99 -26.51 -14.49 16.80
CA SER A 99 -26.82 -15.62 17.67
C SER A 99 -25.54 -16.39 17.97
N LYS A 100 -25.55 -17.16 19.05
CA LYS A 100 -24.44 -18.05 19.37
C LYS A 100 -24.27 -19.08 18.25
N ILE A 101 -23.04 -19.24 17.77
CA ILE A 101 -22.70 -20.31 16.82
C ILE A 101 -22.76 -21.63 17.61
N GLU A 102 -23.78 -22.44 17.37
CA GLU A 102 -24.09 -23.61 18.21
C GLU A 102 -23.26 -24.86 17.87
N SER A 103 -22.47 -24.85 16.78
CA SER A 103 -21.68 -26.00 16.35
C SER A 103 -20.35 -25.63 15.70
N ASP A 104 -19.41 -26.57 15.67
CA ASP A 104 -18.16 -26.52 14.88
C ASP A 104 -18.41 -26.70 13.36
N GLY A 105 -19.60 -26.29 12.90
CA GLY A 105 -20.08 -26.46 11.54
C GLY A 105 -19.52 -25.44 10.54
N PRO A 106 -20.10 -25.40 9.33
CA PRO A 106 -19.61 -24.53 8.25
C PRO A 106 -19.52 -23.04 8.61
N GLU A 107 -20.42 -22.52 9.46
CA GLU A 107 -20.33 -21.12 9.92
C GLU A 107 -19.09 -20.86 10.77
N MET A 108 -18.73 -21.78 11.68
CA MET A 108 -17.51 -21.65 12.48
C MET A 108 -16.27 -21.67 11.59
N GLN A 109 -16.23 -22.56 10.59
CA GLN A 109 -15.14 -22.61 9.62
C GLN A 109 -15.02 -21.32 8.81
N LEU A 110 -16.15 -20.79 8.33
CA LEU A 110 -16.19 -19.51 7.63
C LEU A 110 -15.75 -18.33 8.54
N PHE A 111 -16.13 -18.35 9.81
CA PHE A 111 -15.66 -17.38 10.80
C PHE A 111 -14.14 -17.46 11.01
N VAL A 112 -13.58 -18.67 11.10
CA VAL A 112 -12.12 -18.87 11.19
C VAL A 112 -11.41 -18.38 9.93
N ASN A 113 -11.91 -18.67 8.73
CA ASN A 113 -11.36 -18.12 7.48
C ASN A 113 -11.36 -16.59 7.50
N THR A 114 -12.45 -15.98 7.96
CA THR A 114 -12.59 -14.53 8.08
C THR A 114 -11.54 -13.95 9.04
N LEU A 115 -11.33 -14.59 10.19
CA LEU A 115 -10.33 -14.19 11.16
C LEU A 115 -8.91 -14.30 10.60
N VAL A 116 -8.59 -15.42 9.95
CA VAL A 116 -7.27 -15.68 9.38
C VAL A 116 -6.95 -14.68 8.28
N ARG A 117 -7.89 -14.41 7.36
CA ARG A 117 -7.75 -13.32 6.38
C ARG A 117 -7.48 -11.99 7.08
N SER A 118 -8.27 -11.65 8.09
CA SER A 118 -8.11 -10.37 8.81
C SER A 118 -6.76 -10.23 9.50
N ILE A 119 -6.12 -11.34 9.87
CA ILE A 119 -4.75 -11.34 10.40
C ILE A 119 -3.73 -11.17 9.28
N ILE A 120 -3.87 -11.91 8.18
CA ILE A 120 -2.91 -11.87 7.06
C ILE A 120 -2.89 -10.47 6.41
N VAL A 121 -4.06 -9.92 6.07
CA VAL A 121 -4.21 -8.58 5.46
C VAL A 121 -3.98 -7.44 6.48
N ALA A 122 -3.58 -7.74 7.71
CA ALA A 122 -3.13 -6.73 8.67
C ALA A 122 -1.61 -6.72 8.83
N THR A 123 -0.88 -7.53 8.05
CA THR A 123 0.55 -7.81 8.30
C THR A 123 1.43 -7.77 7.06
N THR A 124 0.91 -7.40 5.90
CA THR A 124 1.71 -7.29 4.68
C THR A 124 2.54 -6.01 4.76
N PRO A 125 3.88 -6.08 4.75
CA PRO A 125 4.68 -4.87 4.73
C PRO A 125 4.54 -4.12 3.40
N PRO A 126 4.58 -2.78 3.40
CA PRO A 126 4.57 -2.03 2.17
C PRO A 126 5.78 -2.39 1.30
N GLU A 127 5.57 -2.46 -0.01
CA GLU A 127 6.62 -2.64 -1.00
C GLU A 127 7.04 -1.27 -1.57
N VAL A 128 8.34 -0.98 -1.51
CA VAL A 128 8.91 0.27 -2.04
C VAL A 128 9.75 -0.06 -3.27
N LYS A 129 9.45 0.56 -4.41
CA LYS A 129 10.17 0.35 -5.67
C LYS A 129 10.79 1.64 -6.18
N ILE A 130 12.09 1.63 -6.46
CA ILE A 130 12.79 2.74 -7.13
C ILE A 130 12.67 2.53 -8.65
N LEU A 131 12.01 3.46 -9.33
CA LEU A 131 11.62 3.35 -10.74
C LEU A 131 12.74 3.77 -11.70
N ASN A 132 13.66 4.63 -11.26
CA ASN A 132 14.80 5.08 -12.06
C ASN A 132 16.11 4.34 -11.74
N GLY A 133 16.01 3.22 -11.03
CA GLY A 133 17.15 2.37 -10.67
C GLY A 133 17.07 0.99 -11.31
N ILE A 134 18.22 0.30 -11.35
CA ILE A 134 18.34 -1.09 -11.76
C ILE A 134 18.40 -1.94 -10.50
N ALA A 135 17.46 -2.85 -10.30
CA ALA A 135 17.48 -3.76 -9.15
C ALA A 135 18.72 -4.67 -9.22
N VAL A 136 19.49 -4.69 -8.13
CA VAL A 136 20.71 -5.52 -7.98
C VAL A 136 20.45 -6.67 -7.01
N GLU A 137 19.70 -6.40 -5.95
CA GLU A 137 19.21 -7.36 -4.96
C GLU A 137 17.78 -6.97 -4.56
N ASP A 138 17.13 -7.79 -3.73
CA ASP A 138 15.82 -7.44 -3.16
C ASP A 138 15.90 -6.07 -2.47
N ASN A 139 15.02 -5.16 -2.89
CA ASN A 139 14.94 -3.78 -2.40
C ASN A 139 16.21 -2.93 -2.54
N LYS A 140 17.22 -3.34 -3.32
CA LYS A 140 18.44 -2.56 -3.58
C LYS A 140 18.60 -2.23 -5.07
N TYR A 141 18.92 -0.97 -5.35
CA TYR A 141 18.93 -0.42 -6.70
C TYR A 141 20.21 0.38 -6.98
N ASP A 142 20.79 0.15 -8.16
CA ASP A 142 21.80 1.03 -8.72
C ASP A 142 21.11 2.13 -9.55
N ILE A 143 21.29 3.39 -9.18
CA ILE A 143 20.72 4.55 -9.86
C ILE A 143 21.82 5.24 -10.67
N ILE A 144 21.61 5.37 -11.98
CA ILE A 144 22.60 5.99 -12.86
C ILE A 144 22.51 7.52 -12.74
N GLY A 145 23.54 8.10 -12.14
CA GLY A 145 23.68 9.55 -11.98
C GLY A 145 24.28 10.22 -13.22
N ARG A 146 23.80 11.43 -13.54
CA ARG A 146 24.41 12.32 -14.55
C ARG A 146 25.62 13.05 -13.97
N SER A 147 26.54 13.47 -14.83
CA SER A 147 27.63 14.37 -14.46
C SER A 147 27.10 15.68 -13.89
N VAL A 148 27.73 16.11 -12.80
CA VAL A 148 27.46 17.39 -12.13
C VAL A 148 28.09 18.52 -12.94
N LYS A 149 27.28 19.52 -13.32
CA LYS A 149 27.77 20.79 -13.87
C LYS A 149 28.47 21.58 -12.78
N THR A 150 29.67 22.05 -13.08
CA THR A 150 30.46 22.89 -12.18
C THR A 150 30.56 24.28 -12.80
N ALA A 151 30.35 25.33 -12.02
CA ALA A 151 30.59 26.71 -12.42
C ALA A 151 32.11 26.96 -12.58
N GLU A 152 32.47 28.10 -13.18
CA GLU A 152 33.88 28.47 -13.46
C GLU A 152 34.73 28.59 -12.19
N ASP A 153 34.11 28.80 -11.02
CA ASP A 153 34.77 28.89 -9.71
C ASP A 153 34.96 27.52 -9.03
N GLY A 154 34.59 26.43 -9.69
CA GLY A 154 34.65 25.07 -9.13
C GLY A 154 33.48 24.72 -8.20
N THR A 155 32.51 25.63 -8.02
CA THR A 155 31.28 25.33 -7.27
C THR A 155 30.31 24.56 -8.14
N VAL A 156 29.54 23.66 -7.53
CA VAL A 156 28.55 22.90 -8.26
C VAL A 156 27.35 23.79 -8.58
N SER A 157 26.92 23.77 -9.84
CA SER A 157 25.77 24.57 -10.28
C SER A 157 24.51 24.17 -9.50
N PRO A 158 23.69 25.14 -9.07
CA PRO A 158 22.37 24.89 -8.49
C PRO A 158 21.38 24.28 -9.50
N ASP A 159 21.69 24.32 -10.81
CA ASP A 159 20.88 23.70 -11.87
C ASP A 159 21.05 22.17 -11.95
N ASN A 160 21.91 21.58 -11.11
CA ASN A 160 22.04 20.14 -11.07
C ASN A 160 20.82 19.52 -10.41
N THR A 161 20.32 18.44 -11.02
CA THR A 161 19.22 17.66 -10.47
C THR A 161 19.70 16.25 -10.18
N ILE A 162 19.32 15.72 -9.02
CA ILE A 162 19.60 14.32 -8.64
C ILE A 162 18.24 13.62 -8.50
N PRO A 163 17.70 13.06 -9.61
CA PRO A 163 16.34 12.53 -9.61
C PRO A 163 16.25 11.24 -8.79
N LEU A 164 15.19 11.11 -8.01
CA LEU A 164 14.74 9.90 -7.33
C LEU A 164 13.28 9.67 -7.70
N LYS A 165 13.02 8.62 -8.48
CA LYS A 165 11.66 8.20 -8.82
C LYS A 165 11.32 6.94 -8.06
N PHE A 166 10.21 6.93 -7.34
CA PHE A 166 9.80 5.75 -6.59
C PHE A 166 8.28 5.61 -6.53
N LYS A 167 7.83 4.38 -6.28
CA LYS A 167 6.43 4.03 -6.04
C LYS A 167 6.35 3.16 -4.80
N VAL A 168 5.29 3.34 -4.02
CA VAL A 168 5.03 2.52 -2.84
C VAL A 168 3.67 1.85 -3.00
N THR A 169 3.64 0.55 -2.75
CA THR A 169 2.45 -0.29 -2.88
C THR A 169 2.27 -1.12 -1.63
N ASP A 170 1.08 -1.11 -1.05
CA ASP A 170 0.72 -1.92 0.10
C ASP A 170 -0.66 -2.52 -0.16
N GLU A 171 -0.76 -3.84 -0.08
CA GLU A 171 -2.02 -4.57 -0.30
C GLU A 171 -3.03 -4.31 0.84
N ASP A 172 -2.54 -3.88 2.00
CA ASP A 172 -3.35 -3.63 3.20
C ASP A 172 -3.96 -2.21 3.20
N ILE A 173 -3.54 -1.32 2.28
CA ILE A 173 -3.98 0.07 2.19
C ILE A 173 -4.70 0.31 0.86
N ALA A 174 -5.85 1.00 0.86
CA ALA A 174 -6.54 1.33 -0.39
C ALA A 174 -5.69 2.31 -1.23
N ALA A 175 -5.77 2.21 -2.55
CA ALA A 175 -5.05 3.13 -3.43
C ALA A 175 -5.47 4.59 -3.14
N GLY A 176 -4.49 5.49 -3.06
CA GLY A 176 -4.71 6.88 -2.68
C GLY A 176 -4.78 7.19 -1.18
N ASP A 177 -4.98 6.18 -0.33
CA ASP A 177 -4.91 6.37 1.12
C ASP A 177 -3.45 6.55 1.56
N THR A 178 -3.28 7.21 2.71
CA THR A 178 -1.95 7.65 3.16
C THR A 178 -1.30 6.70 4.14
N PHE A 179 0.02 6.52 3.98
CA PHE A 179 0.85 5.79 4.92
C PHE A 179 0.96 6.51 6.26
N ALA A 180 1.24 5.76 7.33
CA ALA A 180 1.33 6.34 8.66
C ALA A 180 2.58 7.20 8.82
N LYS A 181 3.71 6.75 8.25
CA LYS A 181 4.98 7.47 8.17
C LYS A 181 5.72 7.07 6.91
N ALA A 182 6.41 8.01 6.29
CA ALA A 182 7.36 7.72 5.23
C ALA A 182 8.49 8.75 5.23
N LYS A 183 9.72 8.30 4.96
CA LYS A 183 10.90 9.17 4.94
C LYS A 183 11.93 8.72 3.92
N ILE A 184 12.67 9.71 3.42
CA ILE A 184 13.88 9.54 2.60
C ILE A 184 15.06 9.99 3.46
N TYR A 185 16.10 9.18 3.53
CA TYR A 185 17.30 9.45 4.33
C TYR A 185 18.57 9.03 3.60
N ILE A 186 19.70 9.58 4.03
CA ILE A 186 21.03 9.15 3.59
C ILE A 186 21.41 7.92 4.42
N ASP A 187 21.56 6.76 3.77
CA ASP A 187 22.05 5.53 4.40
C ASP A 187 23.58 5.57 4.44
N ALA A 188 24.12 6.20 5.49
CA ALA A 188 25.55 6.52 5.55
C ALA A 188 26.42 5.29 5.84
N ASN A 189 25.85 4.26 6.48
CA ASN A 189 26.56 3.07 6.93
C ASN A 189 26.29 1.81 6.07
N ASP A 190 25.40 1.91 5.09
CA ASP A 190 25.04 0.82 4.15
C ASP A 190 24.50 -0.43 4.84
N ASN A 191 23.86 -0.24 6.00
CA ASN A 191 23.34 -1.38 6.75
C ASN A 191 21.93 -1.78 6.29
N GLY A 192 21.32 -1.01 5.38
CA GLY A 192 20.00 -1.32 4.84
C GLY A 192 18.88 -1.14 5.86
N THR A 193 19.04 -0.22 6.82
CA THR A 193 18.02 0.14 7.82
C THR A 193 18.20 1.58 8.25
N TYR A 194 17.11 2.27 8.61
CA TYR A 194 17.24 3.60 9.19
C TYR A 194 17.82 3.54 10.60
N ASP A 195 18.92 4.25 10.83
CA ASP A 195 19.53 4.39 12.15
C ASP A 195 19.32 5.77 12.77
N ALA A 196 19.22 5.79 14.11
CA ALA A 196 19.16 7.04 14.87
C ALA A 196 20.47 7.81 14.72
N GLY A 197 20.45 8.89 13.93
CA GLY A 197 21.62 9.70 13.60
C GLY A 197 21.79 9.92 12.09
N GLU A 198 21.06 9.17 11.27
CA GLU A 198 21.05 9.38 9.82
C GLU A 198 20.26 10.61 9.41
N THR A 199 20.76 11.25 8.34
CA THR A 199 20.22 12.50 7.82
C THR A 199 18.94 12.24 7.04
N ILE A 200 17.81 12.74 7.54
CA ILE A 200 16.53 12.73 6.85
C ILE A 200 16.51 13.86 5.82
N LEU A 201 16.30 13.51 4.54
CA LEU A 201 16.14 14.47 3.45
C LEU A 201 14.69 14.94 3.32
N LYS A 202 13.72 14.05 3.59
CA LYS A 202 12.29 14.38 3.59
C LYS A 202 11.54 13.43 4.51
N ASP A 203 10.64 14.00 5.31
CA ASP A 203 9.62 13.27 6.05
C ASP A 203 8.25 13.62 5.43
N TYR A 204 7.56 12.61 4.92
CA TYR A 204 6.23 12.77 4.32
C TYR A 204 5.12 12.80 5.38
N GLY A 205 5.38 12.39 6.62
CA GLY A 205 4.33 12.21 7.62
C GLY A 205 3.19 11.36 7.06
N ARG A 206 2.01 11.96 6.91
CA ARG A 206 0.78 11.33 6.37
C ARG A 206 0.40 11.80 4.97
N THR A 207 1.35 12.23 4.16
CA THR A 207 1.09 12.73 2.79
C THR A 207 1.51 11.76 1.70
N LEU A 208 2.34 10.76 2.01
CA LEU A 208 2.66 9.70 1.06
C LEU A 208 1.44 8.79 0.88
N GLN A 209 1.04 8.54 -0.36
CA GLN A 209 -0.17 7.83 -0.76
C GLN A 209 0.18 6.50 -1.41
N ASN A 210 -0.68 5.50 -1.18
CA ASN A 210 -0.54 4.18 -1.78
C ASN A 210 -0.76 4.22 -3.29
N GLU A 211 0.03 3.42 -4.00
CA GLU A 211 0.07 3.24 -5.46
C GLU A 211 0.48 4.46 -6.30
N MET A 212 0.83 5.57 -5.66
CA MET A 212 1.29 6.81 -6.32
C MET A 212 2.78 6.77 -6.68
N GLU A 213 3.13 7.38 -7.81
CA GLU A 213 4.50 7.62 -8.21
C GLU A 213 4.98 9.00 -7.73
N TYR A 214 6.22 9.05 -7.23
CA TYR A 214 6.87 10.26 -6.75
C TYR A 214 8.13 10.52 -7.56
N ASP A 215 8.33 11.78 -7.98
CA ASP A 215 9.52 12.26 -8.70
C ASP A 215 10.16 13.37 -7.87
N GLU A 216 11.15 13.02 -7.07
CA GLU A 216 11.84 13.93 -6.16
C GLU A 216 13.22 14.32 -6.71
N ASP A 217 13.66 15.53 -6.37
CA ASP A 217 15.05 15.95 -6.60
C ASP A 217 15.80 15.98 -5.27
N LEU A 218 16.75 15.05 -5.09
CA LEU A 218 17.51 14.93 -3.85
C LEU A 218 18.32 16.19 -3.54
N LEU A 219 18.71 16.98 -4.54
CA LEU A 219 19.43 18.23 -4.28
C LEU A 219 18.50 19.30 -3.68
N VAL A 220 17.25 19.36 -4.14
CA VAL A 220 16.22 20.23 -3.56
C VAL A 220 15.92 19.79 -2.12
N LEU A 221 15.71 18.50 -1.90
CA LEU A 221 15.46 17.95 -0.56
C LEU A 221 16.65 18.22 0.38
N ALA A 222 17.88 17.99 -0.09
CA ALA A 222 19.09 18.25 0.66
C ALA A 222 19.28 19.73 0.99
N THR A 223 18.83 20.64 0.11
CA THR A 223 18.85 22.09 0.36
C THR A 223 17.90 22.45 1.49
N VAL A 224 16.68 21.91 1.48
CA VAL A 224 15.70 22.11 2.56
C VAL A 224 16.21 21.54 3.89
N ALA A 225 16.87 20.39 3.84
CA ALA A 225 17.47 19.75 5.02
C ALA A 225 18.81 20.39 5.46
N GLY A 226 19.37 21.34 4.71
CA GLY A 226 20.62 22.03 5.03
C GLY A 226 21.90 21.19 4.83
N VAL A 227 21.83 20.10 4.06
CA VAL A 227 22.91 19.11 3.84
C VAL A 227 23.33 19.00 2.37
N GLN A 228 23.01 20.02 1.57
CA GLN A 228 23.28 20.05 0.12
C GLN A 228 24.74 19.71 -0.22
N THR A 229 25.70 20.33 0.47
CA THR A 229 27.14 20.11 0.24
C THR A 229 27.55 18.66 0.53
N GLU A 230 26.98 18.04 1.57
CA GLU A 230 27.27 16.65 1.91
C GLU A 230 26.74 15.69 0.86
N VAL A 231 25.46 15.82 0.49
CA VAL A 231 24.82 14.99 -0.56
C VAL A 231 25.60 15.09 -1.85
N LEU A 232 26.03 16.29 -2.21
CA LEU A 232 26.80 16.52 -3.42
C LEU A 232 28.21 15.90 -3.38
N ASN A 233 28.91 16.00 -2.25
CA ASN A 233 30.21 15.35 -2.06
C ASN A 233 30.09 13.82 -2.15
N LEU A 234 29.04 13.24 -1.55
CA LEU A 234 28.75 11.82 -1.65
C LEU A 234 28.41 11.41 -3.09
N TYR A 235 27.59 12.21 -3.78
CA TYR A 235 27.17 11.96 -5.15
C TYR A 235 28.35 12.01 -6.13
N THR A 236 29.17 13.05 -6.05
CA THR A 236 30.37 13.20 -6.90
C THR A 236 31.43 12.14 -6.64
N SER A 237 31.42 11.52 -5.45
CA SER A 237 32.33 10.45 -5.05
C SER A 237 31.78 9.03 -5.29
N ASN A 238 30.61 8.86 -5.94
CA ASN A 238 29.92 7.56 -6.09
C ASN A 238 29.64 6.84 -4.77
N ARG A 239 29.34 7.62 -3.73
CA ARG A 239 29.10 7.13 -2.36
C ARG A 239 27.73 7.56 -1.83
N LEU A 240 26.89 8.20 -2.64
CA LEU A 240 25.56 8.58 -2.23
C LEU A 240 24.66 7.36 -2.21
N LYS A 241 24.24 7.00 -1.00
CA LYS A 241 23.31 5.92 -0.70
C LYS A 241 22.09 6.52 -0.05
N ILE A 242 20.92 6.11 -0.52
CA ILE A 242 19.63 6.64 -0.09
C ILE A 242 18.77 5.49 0.38
N GLY A 243 18.20 5.62 1.57
CA GLY A 243 17.14 4.75 2.06
C GLY A 243 15.79 5.43 1.92
N ILE A 244 14.78 4.64 1.55
CA ILE A 244 13.37 5.00 1.63
C ILE A 244 12.76 4.03 2.63
N GLU A 245 12.12 4.55 3.69
CA GLU A 245 11.41 3.74 4.67
C GLU A 245 9.96 4.21 4.74
N VAL A 246 9.03 3.25 4.66
CA VAL A 246 7.60 3.48 4.75
C VAL A 246 7.01 2.56 5.81
N MET A 247 6.16 3.12 6.65
CA MET A 247 5.43 2.42 7.68
C MET A 247 3.93 2.56 7.44
N ASP A 248 3.25 1.42 7.37
CA ASP A 248 1.82 1.33 7.23
C ASP A 248 1.10 1.66 8.55
N SER A 249 -0.23 1.64 8.56
CA SER A 249 -1.02 1.87 9.77
C SER A 249 -0.89 0.77 10.83
N SER A 250 -0.51 -0.45 10.41
CA SER A 250 -0.31 -1.64 11.24
C SER A 250 1.10 -1.72 11.83
N LYS A 251 1.98 -0.77 11.51
CA LYS A 251 3.41 -0.69 11.88
C LYS A 251 4.31 -1.69 11.15
N ALA A 252 3.83 -2.33 10.09
CA ALA A 252 4.66 -3.03 9.14
C ALA A 252 5.53 -2.01 8.38
N VAL A 253 6.77 -2.40 8.06
CA VAL A 253 7.77 -1.50 7.49
C VAL A 253 8.29 -2.04 6.18
N GLY A 254 8.20 -1.22 5.15
CA GLY A 254 8.74 -1.41 3.82
C GLY A 254 9.96 -0.53 3.58
N GLN A 255 10.97 -1.05 2.89
CA GLN A 255 12.20 -0.31 2.64
C GLN A 255 12.72 -0.53 1.23
N ALA A 256 13.41 0.48 0.68
CA ALA A 256 14.23 0.38 -0.52
C ALA A 256 15.48 1.23 -0.41
N PHE A 257 16.55 0.78 -1.07
CA PHE A 257 17.88 1.39 -1.02
C PHE A 257 18.39 1.69 -2.42
N GLY A 258 18.87 2.90 -2.63
CA GLY A 258 19.43 3.36 -3.90
C GLY A 258 20.89 3.78 -3.75
N LEU A 259 21.79 3.18 -4.53
CA LEU A 259 23.17 3.61 -4.69
C LEU A 259 23.31 4.42 -5.98
N TYR A 260 23.77 5.66 -5.88
CA TYR A 260 24.04 6.47 -7.08
C TYR A 260 25.42 6.18 -7.65
N ILE A 261 25.44 5.77 -8.92
CA ILE A 261 26.64 5.51 -9.68
C ILE A 261 26.73 6.52 -10.81
N ARG A 262 27.72 7.40 -10.76
CA ARG A 262 28.03 8.32 -11.84
C ARG A 262 28.66 7.55 -13.01
N ARG A 263 28.09 7.72 -14.20
CA ARG A 263 28.76 7.39 -15.46
C ARG A 263 29.01 8.68 -16.24
N ASN A 264 30.27 8.97 -16.53
CA ASN A 264 30.60 9.99 -17.52
C ASN A 264 30.25 9.40 -18.89
N TYR A 265 29.04 9.67 -19.37
CA TYR A 265 28.79 9.53 -20.80
C TYR A 265 29.67 10.56 -21.51
N PHE A 266 30.52 10.09 -22.43
CA PHE A 266 31.30 10.96 -23.30
C PHE A 266 30.36 11.98 -23.94
N GLU A 267 30.79 13.24 -24.03
CA GLU A 267 30.12 14.19 -24.92
C GLU A 267 30.23 13.61 -26.33
N LEU A 268 29.10 13.37 -26.97
CA LEU A 268 29.07 13.09 -28.40
C LEU A 268 29.27 14.45 -29.08
N ASP A 269 30.50 14.68 -29.53
CA ASP A 269 30.88 15.78 -30.43
C ASP A 269 29.96 15.88 -31.65
#